data_AF-A0AAW7KUC0-F1
#
_entry.id   AF-A0AAW7KUC0-F1
#
_cell.length_a   1.000
_cell.length_b   1.000
_cell.length_c   1.000
_cell.angle_alpha   90.00
_cell.angle_beta   90.00
_cell.angle_gamma   90.00
#
_symmetry.space_group_name_H-M   'P 1'
#
loop_
_entity.id
_entity.type
_entity.pdbx_description
1 polymer ?
#
loop_
_entity_poly.entity_id
_entity_poly.type
_entity_poly.pdbx_seq_one_letter_code
_entity_poly.pdbx_strand_id
1 'polypeptide(L)'
;MNEKLRDHTSIYEARIGDEVLINEELNKYISEGKGQGVKEFKKSVNIPGTKEFTVSFCSRTFKKLGDTEVWTTLMPTENMELEVGFPSSLEVGAKANHPKSLINHPKNPYVSRVKYELKHGVFPYQGITFWWHKKHQ
;
A
#
# COMPACT_ATOMS: atom_id res chain seq x y z
N MET A 1 8.72 19.00 4.06
CA MET A 1 7.30 18.60 4.01
C MET A 1 6.54 19.44 5.02
N ASN A 2 5.48 20.14 4.60
CA ASN A 2 4.66 21.01 5.46
C ASN A 2 4.16 20.20 6.67
N GLU A 3 4.33 20.71 7.89
CA GLU A 3 3.99 19.99 9.13
C GLU A 3 2.54 19.52 9.14
N LYS A 4 1.62 20.30 8.57
CA LYS A 4 0.19 19.95 8.48
C LYS A 4 -0.12 18.72 7.63
N LEU A 5 0.72 18.37 6.65
CA LEU A 5 0.48 17.20 5.79
C LEU A 5 0.82 15.88 6.50
N ARG A 6 1.60 15.94 7.58
CA ARG A 6 2.04 14.77 8.36
C ARG A 6 0.88 14.13 9.10
N ASP A 7 0.02 14.96 9.67
CA ASP A 7 -1.17 14.54 10.44
C ASP A 7 -2.21 13.80 9.59
N HIS A 8 -2.05 13.86 8.27
CA HIS A 8 -2.96 13.24 7.32
C HIS A 8 -2.47 11.89 6.78
N THR A 9 -1.33 11.39 7.24
CA THR A 9 -0.91 10.00 6.97
C THR A 9 -1.50 9.10 8.04
N SER A 10 -2.29 8.12 7.61
CA SER A 10 -2.98 7.20 8.52
C SER A 10 -3.11 5.80 7.93
N ILE A 11 -3.08 4.83 8.83
CA ILE A 11 -3.50 3.44 8.57
C ILE A 11 -4.91 3.33 9.15
N TYR A 12 -5.88 2.92 8.33
CA TYR A 12 -7.31 2.89 8.73
C TYR A 12 -7.80 1.50 9.09
N GLU A 13 -7.23 0.49 8.45
CA GLU A 13 -7.59 -0.90 8.67
C GLU A 13 -6.32 -1.74 8.53
N ALA A 14 -6.16 -2.69 9.46
CA ALA A 14 -5.23 -3.78 9.30
C ALA A 14 -6.01 -5.08 9.44
N ARG A 15 -5.93 -5.96 8.45
CA ARG A 15 -6.48 -7.31 8.50
C ARG A 15 -5.35 -8.30 8.55
N ILE A 16 -5.39 -9.18 9.55
CA ILE A 16 -4.31 -10.11 9.86
C ILE A 16 -4.96 -11.49 10.05
N GLY A 17 -4.88 -12.34 9.03
CA GLY A 17 -5.72 -13.53 8.94
C GLY A 17 -7.19 -13.16 8.98
N ASP A 18 -7.92 -13.72 9.95
CA ASP A 18 -9.35 -13.46 10.16
C ASP A 18 -9.63 -12.23 11.05
N GLU A 19 -8.60 -11.67 11.68
CA GLU A 19 -8.76 -10.53 12.59
C GLU A 19 -8.74 -9.21 11.81
N VAL A 20 -9.73 -8.36 12.06
CA VAL A 20 -9.84 -7.01 11.48
C VAL A 20 -9.68 -5.98 12.59
N LEU A 21 -8.67 -5.12 12.46
CA LEU A 21 -8.39 -4.03 13.40
C LEU A 21 -8.78 -2.69 12.77
N ILE A 22 -9.61 -1.92 13.48
CA ILE A 22 -10.07 -0.58 13.08
C ILE A 22 -10.01 0.41 14.26
N ASN A 23 -10.10 1.71 13.96
CA ASN A 23 -10.29 2.79 14.94
C ASN A 23 -9.36 2.70 16.17
N GLU A 24 -9.93 2.74 17.38
CA GLU A 24 -9.20 2.74 18.64
C GLU A 24 -8.34 1.48 18.84
N GLU A 25 -8.79 0.33 18.36
CA GLU A 25 -8.02 -0.92 18.48
C GLU A 25 -6.78 -0.88 17.61
N LEU A 26 -6.91 -0.36 16.39
CA LEU A 26 -5.78 -0.18 15.48
C LEU A 26 -4.76 0.80 16.04
N ASN A 27 -5.22 1.91 16.63
CA ASN A 27 -4.37 2.96 17.19
C ASN A 27 -3.46 2.46 18.33
N LYS A 28 -3.83 1.38 19.03
CA LYS A 28 -2.97 0.75 20.06
C LYS A 28 -1.66 0.20 19.50
N TYR A 29 -1.63 -0.10 18.19
CA TYR A 29 -0.49 -0.72 17.51
C TYR A 29 0.26 0.25 16.60
N ILE A 30 -0.22 1.49 16.47
CA ILE A 30 0.40 2.52 15.62
C ILE A 30 1.24 3.44 16.50
N SER A 31 2.47 3.71 16.05
CA SER A 31 3.38 4.67 16.67
C SER A 31 4.02 5.57 15.61
N GLU A 32 4.63 6.68 16.05
CA GLU A 32 5.50 7.47 15.17
C GLU A 32 6.79 6.69 14.90
N GLY A 33 7.15 6.56 13.63
CA GLY A 33 8.35 5.86 13.20
C GLY A 33 9.61 6.71 13.20
N LYS A 34 10.74 6.10 12.78
CA LYS A 34 12.00 6.82 12.60
C LYS A 34 11.97 7.71 11.35
N GLY A 35 11.44 8.92 11.51
CA GLY A 35 11.41 9.94 10.46
C GLY A 35 10.21 10.86 10.58
N GLN A 36 10.29 12.05 9.99
CA GLN A 36 9.17 12.98 10.01
C GLN A 36 8.01 12.48 9.14
N GLY A 37 6.85 12.22 9.73
CA GLY A 37 5.63 11.79 9.02
C GLY A 37 5.57 10.30 8.70
N VAL A 38 6.27 9.46 9.47
CA VAL A 38 6.25 8.00 9.33
C VAL A 38 5.32 7.42 10.40
N LYS A 39 4.34 6.62 9.99
CA LYS A 39 3.51 5.83 10.91
C LYS A 39 3.98 4.38 10.87
N GLU A 40 4.32 3.82 12.03
CA GLU A 40 4.72 2.42 12.17
C GLU A 40 3.60 1.62 12.84
N PHE A 41 3.11 0.59 12.15
CA PHE A 41 2.23 -0.41 12.74
C PHE A 41 3.05 -1.63 13.17
N LYS A 42 2.90 -2.06 14.43
CA LYS A 42 3.59 -3.25 14.94
C LYS A 42 2.65 -4.11 15.78
N LYS A 43 2.46 -5.36 15.33
CA LYS A 43 1.72 -6.40 16.06
C LYS A 43 2.40 -7.75 15.89
N SER A 44 2.60 -8.46 16.99
CA SER A 44 3.13 -9.82 16.99
C SER A 44 1.99 -10.81 16.80
N VAL A 45 2.14 -11.76 15.87
CA VAL A 45 1.17 -12.84 15.66
C VAL A 45 1.91 -14.17 15.59
N ASN A 46 1.33 -15.20 16.22
CA ASN A 46 1.83 -16.56 16.13
C ASN A 46 1.28 -17.23 14.87
N ILE A 47 2.15 -17.54 13.91
CA ILE A 47 1.76 -18.17 12.66
C ILE A 47 2.08 -19.68 12.76
N PRO A 48 1.08 -20.57 12.63
CA PRO A 48 1.33 -22.00 12.50
C PRO A 48 2.15 -22.27 11.23
N GLY A 49 3.29 -22.95 11.33
CA GLY A 49 4.29 -23.07 10.25
C GLY A 49 3.85 -23.75 8.95
N THR A 50 2.58 -24.13 8.82
CA THR A 50 2.01 -24.79 7.63
C THR A 50 0.82 -24.04 7.02
N LYS A 51 0.46 -22.88 7.55
CA LYS A 51 -0.71 -22.13 7.07
C LYS A 51 -0.29 -20.93 6.23
N GLU A 52 -1.00 -20.73 5.13
CA GLU A 52 -1.01 -19.45 4.44
C GLU A 52 -1.52 -18.37 5.39
N PHE A 53 -0.89 -17.20 5.31
CA PHE A 53 -1.19 -16.10 6.22
C PHE A 53 -1.27 -14.80 5.43
N THR A 54 -2.47 -14.23 5.41
CA THR A 54 -2.75 -13.00 4.66
C THR A 54 -2.68 -11.80 5.58
N VAL A 55 -1.98 -10.76 5.12
CA VAL A 55 -1.96 -9.45 5.75
C VAL A 55 -2.42 -8.43 4.74
N SER A 56 -3.41 -7.62 5.11
CA SER A 56 -3.91 -6.50 4.31
C SER A 56 -3.91 -5.22 5.12
N PHE A 57 -3.53 -4.12 4.46
CA PHE A 57 -3.53 -2.80 5.06
C PHE A 57 -4.26 -1.81 4.15
N CYS A 58 -5.11 -1.00 4.76
CA CYS A 58 -5.68 0.19 4.11
C CYS A 58 -5.00 1.43 4.70
N SER A 59 -4.33 2.20 3.86
CA SER A 59 -3.69 3.45 4.27
C SER A 59 -4.06 4.61 3.34
N ARG A 60 -3.94 5.84 3.84
CA ARG A 60 -4.06 7.06 3.03
C ARG A 60 -2.88 7.95 3.33
N THR A 61 -2.42 8.57 2.26
CA THR A 61 -1.31 9.51 2.28
C THR A 61 -1.61 10.67 1.35
N PHE A 62 -0.97 11.82 1.62
CA PHE A 62 -1.03 13.00 0.78
C PHE A 62 0.34 13.19 0.13
N LYS A 63 0.36 13.25 -1.19
CA LYS A 63 1.59 13.37 -1.97
C LYS A 63 1.50 14.55 -2.93
N LYS A 64 2.66 15.09 -3.33
CA LYS A 64 2.72 16.10 -4.39
C LYS A 64 2.52 15.45 -5.76
N LEU A 65 2.16 16.26 -6.75
CA LEU A 65 1.91 15.78 -8.12
C LEU A 65 3.14 15.18 -8.81
N GLY A 66 4.36 15.61 -8.43
CA GLY A 66 5.61 15.09 -8.99
C GLY A 66 6.26 13.99 -8.14
N ASP A 67 5.61 13.58 -7.05
CA ASP A 67 6.13 12.49 -6.21
C ASP A 67 5.86 11.13 -6.88
N THR A 68 6.61 10.12 -6.45
CA THR A 68 6.37 8.71 -6.76
C THR A 68 6.28 7.95 -5.44
N GLU A 69 5.54 6.84 -5.41
CA GLU A 69 5.48 5.97 -4.24
C GLU A 69 6.13 4.63 -4.56
N VAL A 70 6.92 4.10 -3.64
CA VAL A 70 7.52 2.77 -3.77
C VAL A 70 7.01 1.91 -2.64
N TRP A 71 6.38 0.78 -2.99
CA TRP A 71 5.95 -0.24 -2.04
C TRP A 71 6.85 -1.46 -2.21
N THR A 72 7.43 -1.95 -1.11
CA THR A 72 8.33 -3.10 -1.10
C THR A 72 8.07 -3.99 0.10
N THR A 73 8.35 -5.28 -0.04
CA THR A 73 8.31 -6.22 1.09
C THR A 73 9.67 -6.30 1.78
N LEU A 74 9.68 -6.67 3.06
CA LEU A 74 10.90 -7.07 3.78
C LEU A 74 11.04 -8.59 3.91
N MET A 75 10.00 -9.33 3.56
CA MET A 75 9.94 -10.78 3.60
C MET A 75 9.51 -11.30 2.23
N PRO A 76 9.90 -12.52 1.83
CA PRO A 76 9.33 -13.17 0.66
C PRO A 76 7.80 -13.17 0.74
N THR A 77 7.15 -12.73 -0.33
CA THR A 77 5.68 -12.66 -0.40
C THR A 77 5.22 -13.13 -1.77
N GLU A 78 4.06 -13.77 -1.83
CA GLU A 78 3.42 -14.22 -3.06
C GLU A 78 2.01 -13.66 -3.17
N ASN A 79 1.47 -13.60 -4.39
CA ASN A 79 0.09 -13.19 -4.66
C ASN A 79 -0.25 -11.78 -4.11
N MET A 80 0.68 -10.85 -4.29
CA MET A 80 0.49 -9.48 -3.81
C MET A 80 -0.52 -8.74 -4.68
N GLU A 81 -1.54 -8.17 -4.03
CA GLU A 81 -2.55 -7.33 -4.68
C GLU A 81 -2.52 -5.93 -4.08
N LEU A 82 -2.47 -4.91 -4.93
CA LEU A 82 -2.60 -3.51 -4.51
C LEU A 82 -3.73 -2.84 -5.27
N GLU A 83 -4.60 -2.18 -4.52
CA GLU A 83 -5.67 -1.36 -5.04
C GLU A 83 -5.43 0.11 -4.67
N VAL A 84 -5.41 0.99 -5.66
CA VAL A 84 -5.09 2.41 -5.47
C VAL A 84 -6.30 3.24 -5.87
N GLY A 85 -6.86 3.98 -4.90
CA GLY A 85 -7.85 5.02 -5.13
C GLY A 85 -7.21 6.39 -5.29
N PHE A 86 -7.70 7.21 -6.23
CA PHE A 86 -7.11 8.51 -6.55
C PHE A 86 -8.18 9.51 -7.04
N PRO A 87 -7.91 10.83 -7.00
CA PRO A 87 -8.80 11.84 -7.57
C PRO A 87 -9.01 11.67 -9.08
N SER A 88 -10.20 11.99 -9.59
CA SER A 88 -10.58 11.79 -11.00
C SER A 88 -9.76 12.60 -12.02
N SER A 89 -9.11 13.66 -11.57
CA SER A 89 -8.23 14.52 -12.38
C SER A 89 -6.84 13.93 -12.62
N LEU A 90 -6.49 12.81 -11.97
CA LEU A 90 -5.19 12.17 -12.12
C LEU A 90 -5.26 10.96 -13.04
N GLU A 91 -4.16 10.77 -13.76
CA GLU A 91 -3.76 9.49 -14.31
C GLU A 91 -2.75 8.86 -13.36
N VAL A 92 -2.88 7.56 -13.15
CA VAL A 92 -2.00 6.79 -12.27
C VAL A 92 -1.51 5.57 -13.02
N GLY A 93 -0.27 5.18 -12.74
CA GLY A 93 0.31 3.96 -13.27
C GLY A 93 1.24 3.33 -12.26
N ALA A 94 1.65 2.10 -12.58
CA ALA A 94 2.53 1.32 -11.74
C ALA A 94 3.46 0.45 -12.58
N LYS A 95 4.63 0.14 -12.02
CA LYS A 95 5.58 -0.80 -12.58
C LYS A 95 6.11 -1.71 -11.49
N ALA A 96 6.27 -2.99 -11.80
CA ALA A 96 6.96 -3.92 -10.92
C ALA A 96 8.46 -3.60 -10.86
N ASN A 97 9.00 -3.57 -9.65
CA ASN A 97 10.45 -3.59 -9.39
C ASN A 97 10.93 -5.04 -9.36
N HIS A 98 10.55 -5.80 -10.38
CA HIS A 98 10.78 -7.24 -10.51
C HIS A 98 10.92 -7.61 -12.00
N PRO A 99 11.68 -8.65 -12.37
CA PRO A 99 11.83 -9.06 -13.78
C PRO A 99 10.52 -9.48 -14.46
N LYS A 100 9.55 -9.99 -13.70
CA LYS A 100 8.23 -10.37 -14.22
C LYS A 100 7.30 -9.15 -14.23
N SER A 101 6.46 -9.08 -15.26
CA SER A 101 5.51 -7.98 -15.45
C SER A 101 4.44 -7.92 -14.35
N LEU A 102 4.03 -6.69 -14.05
CA LEU A 102 2.84 -6.40 -13.25
C LEU A 102 1.58 -6.70 -14.04
N ILE A 103 0.59 -7.33 -13.41
CA ILE A 103 -0.75 -7.47 -14.02
C ILE A 103 -1.53 -6.20 -13.70
N ASN A 104 -1.91 -5.47 -14.76
CA ASN A 104 -2.75 -4.28 -14.66
C ASN A 104 -4.18 -4.65 -15.00
N HIS A 105 -5.09 -4.54 -14.04
CA HIS A 105 -6.52 -4.78 -14.32
C HIS A 105 -7.12 -3.63 -15.11
N PRO A 106 -8.05 -3.90 -16.05
CA PRO A 106 -8.78 -2.86 -16.75
C PRO A 106 -9.44 -1.89 -15.76
N LYS A 107 -9.20 -0.58 -15.96
CA LYS A 107 -9.80 0.45 -15.13
C LYS A 107 -11.30 0.53 -15.39
N ASN A 108 -12.11 0.43 -14.33
CA ASN A 108 -13.52 0.76 -14.40
C ASN A 108 -13.67 2.27 -14.69
N PRO A 109 -14.33 2.70 -15.78
CA PRO A 109 -14.43 4.11 -16.13
C PRO A 109 -15.22 4.95 -15.10
N TYR A 110 -16.06 4.31 -14.29
CA TYR A 110 -16.91 4.97 -13.29
C TYR A 110 -16.25 5.10 -11.92
N VAL A 111 -15.09 4.45 -11.69
CA VAL A 111 -14.42 4.43 -10.39
C VAL A 111 -12.99 4.91 -10.55
N SER A 112 -12.58 5.90 -9.75
CA SER A 112 -11.19 6.39 -9.76
C SER A 112 -10.30 5.50 -8.89
N ARG A 113 -10.20 4.24 -9.34
CA ARG A 113 -9.49 3.16 -8.65
C ARG A 113 -8.88 2.20 -9.66
N VAL A 114 -7.71 1.67 -9.36
CA VAL A 114 -6.99 0.70 -10.20
C VAL A 114 -6.47 -0.44 -9.34
N LYS A 115 -6.45 -1.67 -9.88
CA LYS A 115 -5.92 -2.86 -9.22
C LYS A 115 -4.68 -3.37 -9.95
N TYR A 116 -3.65 -3.71 -9.18
CA TYR A 116 -2.37 -4.22 -9.63
C TYR A 116 -2.05 -5.54 -8.91
N GLU A 117 -1.51 -6.52 -9.63
CA GLU A 117 -1.15 -7.83 -9.03
C GLU A 117 0.26 -8.30 -9.42
N LEU A 118 0.98 -8.82 -8.42
CA LEU A 118 2.18 -9.66 -8.60
C LEU A 118 1.87 -11.08 -8.11
N LYS A 119 1.54 -11.98 -9.04
CA LYS A 119 1.22 -13.39 -8.76
C LYS A 119 2.43 -14.30 -8.52
N HIS A 120 3.63 -13.75 -8.58
CA HIS A 120 4.87 -14.49 -8.39
C HIS A 120 5.51 -14.12 -7.06
N GLY A 121 6.45 -14.95 -6.60
CA GLY A 121 7.32 -14.62 -5.46
C GLY A 121 8.05 -13.30 -5.66
N VAL A 122 7.85 -12.39 -4.72
CA VAL A 122 8.53 -11.10 -4.59
C VAL A 122 9.53 -11.26 -3.45
N PHE A 123 10.83 -11.12 -3.75
CA PHE A 123 11.88 -11.17 -2.74
C PHE A 123 11.96 -9.85 -1.95
N PRO A 124 12.61 -9.85 -0.78
CA PRO A 124 12.81 -8.62 -0.02
C PRO A 124 13.35 -7.47 -0.87
N TYR A 125 12.83 -6.27 -0.61
CA TYR A 125 13.12 -5.00 -1.30
C TYR A 125 12.65 -4.92 -2.76
N GLN A 126 11.95 -5.94 -3.25
CA GLN A 126 11.20 -5.88 -4.50
C GLN A 126 9.74 -5.51 -4.23
N GLY A 127 9.04 -5.04 -5.26
CA GLY A 127 7.65 -4.63 -5.12
C GLY A 127 7.16 -3.80 -6.30
N ILE A 128 6.49 -2.67 -6.03
CA ILE A 128 5.85 -1.85 -7.06
C ILE A 128 6.24 -0.37 -6.86
N THR A 129 6.59 0.29 -7.95
CA THR A 129 6.68 1.75 -8.00
C THR A 129 5.43 2.31 -8.68
N PHE A 130 4.78 3.25 -8.01
CA PHE A 130 3.63 4.01 -8.46
C PHE A 130 4.05 5.40 -8.91
N TRP A 131 3.38 5.89 -9.94
CA TRP A 131 3.50 7.24 -10.43
C TRP A 131 2.12 7.79 -10.78
N TRP A 132 2.03 9.12 -10.80
CA TRP A 132 0.81 9.83 -11.18
C TRP A 132 1.13 11.16 -11.82
N HIS A 133 0.23 11.65 -12.65
CA HIS A 133 0.27 13.00 -13.19
C HIS A 133 -1.14 13.50 -13.46
N LYS A 134 -1.28 14.81 -13.73
CA LYS A 134 -2.53 15.36 -14.24
C LYS A 134 -2.84 14.75 -15.59
N LYS A 135 -4.10 14.42 -15.84
CA LYS A 135 -4.55 14.10 -17.20
C LYS A 135 -4.26 15.30 -18.10
N HIS A 136 -3.68 15.03 -19.27
CA HIS A 136 -3.62 16.05 -20.31
C HIS A 136 -5.07 16.39 -20.71
N GLN A 137 -5.42 17.68 -20.64
CA GLN A 137 -6.70 18.19 -21.14
C GLN A 137 -6.68 18.21 -22.66
#